data_AF-A0A656YVD3-F1
#
_entry.id   AF-A0A656YVD3-F1
#
_cell.length_a   1.000
_cell.length_b   1.000
_cell.length_c   1.000
_cell.angle_alpha   90.00
_cell.angle_beta   90.00
_cell.angle_gamma   90.00
#
_symmetry.space_group_name_H-M   'P 1'
#
loop_
_entity.id
_entity.type
_entity.pdbx_description
1 polymer ?
#
loop_
_entity_poly.entity_id
_entity_poly.type
_entity_poly.pdbx_seq_one_letter_code
_entity_poly.pdbx_strand_id
1 'polypeptide(L)'
;MDFVGSKGRKPYKEKMDGYIIIYDTSNLSRVKKTRFGRKLYGYTDKSNNGQYEYYRSGLLDEIPSRKLIRGVVIVKKKEADKVLNLMKKNTTWKRTEDK
;
A
#
# COMPACT_ATOMS: atom_id res chain seq x y z
N MET A 1 28.25 -38.23 -20.61
CA MET A 1 28.60 -36.83 -20.25
C MET A 1 27.30 -36.14 -19.88
N ASP A 2 26.94 -36.29 -18.62
CA ASP A 2 25.63 -35.91 -18.09
C ASP A 2 25.64 -34.45 -17.67
N PHE A 3 25.07 -33.59 -18.52
CA PHE A 3 24.67 -32.24 -18.11
C PHE A 3 23.40 -32.32 -17.27
N VAL A 4 23.53 -32.71 -16.00
CA VAL A 4 22.48 -32.51 -14.99
C VAL A 4 22.80 -31.24 -14.20
N GLY A 5 22.69 -30.10 -14.88
CA GLY A 5 22.61 -28.80 -14.25
C GLY A 5 21.26 -28.69 -13.56
N SER A 6 21.22 -29.01 -12.27
CA SER A 6 20.08 -28.76 -11.38
C SER A 6 19.53 -27.36 -11.65
N LYS A 7 18.30 -27.27 -12.19
CA LYS A 7 17.53 -26.03 -12.15
C LYS A 7 17.32 -25.71 -10.67
N GLY A 8 18.19 -24.85 -10.14
CA GLY A 8 18.04 -24.27 -8.82
C GLY A 8 16.62 -23.76 -8.70
N ARG A 9 15.85 -24.35 -7.77
CA ARG A 9 14.54 -23.84 -7.40
C ARG A 9 14.75 -22.36 -7.07
N LYS A 10 14.08 -21.45 -7.80
CA LYS A 10 14.01 -20.03 -7.41
C LYS A 10 13.66 -20.00 -5.92
N PRO A 11 14.42 -19.30 -5.05
CA PRO A 11 14.16 -19.35 -3.62
C PRO A 11 12.70 -18.96 -3.40
N TYR A 12 12.00 -19.81 -2.65
CA TYR A 12 10.62 -19.57 -2.24
C TYR A 12 10.55 -18.15 -1.67
N LYS A 13 9.63 -17.36 -2.24
CA LYS A 13 9.18 -16.02 -1.82
C LYS A 13 9.49 -15.78 -0.34
N GLU A 14 10.33 -14.77 -0.05
CA GLU A 14 10.75 -14.40 1.30
C GLU A 14 9.55 -14.46 2.27
N LYS A 15 9.67 -15.23 3.36
CA LYS A 15 8.59 -15.47 4.32
C LYS A 15 8.18 -14.13 4.92
N MET A 16 7.02 -13.63 4.50
CA MET A 16 6.56 -12.29 4.84
C MET A 16 5.86 -12.32 6.19
N ASP A 17 6.62 -12.13 7.27
CA ASP A 17 6.08 -11.83 8.59
C ASP A 17 5.54 -10.38 8.58
N GLY A 18 4.23 -10.24 8.67
CA GLY A 18 3.56 -8.99 8.35
C GLY A 18 2.24 -8.80 9.09
N TYR A 19 1.82 -7.55 9.17
CA TYR A 19 0.53 -7.19 9.72
C TYR A 19 -0.50 -7.03 8.61
N ILE A 20 -1.71 -7.49 8.89
CA ILE A 20 -2.89 -7.13 8.11
C ILE A 20 -3.41 -5.81 8.68
N ILE A 21 -3.42 -4.77 7.86
CA ILE A 21 -3.97 -3.47 8.23
C ILE A 21 -5.31 -3.33 7.50
N ILE A 22 -6.36 -3.20 8.30
CA ILE A 22 -7.73 -2.95 7.85
C ILE A 22 -8.06 -1.50 8.17
N TYR A 23 -8.61 -0.78 7.19
CA TYR A 23 -8.96 0.61 7.35
C TYR A 23 -10.23 0.96 6.55
N ASP A 24 -11.01 1.87 7.10
CA ASP A 24 -12.15 2.48 6.44
C ASP A 24 -11.84 3.92 6.02
N THR A 25 -12.37 4.32 4.87
CA THR A 25 -12.29 5.71 4.41
C THR A 25 -13.65 6.35 4.27
N SER A 26 -14.75 5.66 4.60
CA SER A 26 -16.11 6.11 4.38
C SER A 26 -16.37 7.48 5.03
N ASN A 27 -15.81 7.70 6.22
CA ASN A 27 -15.91 8.96 6.97
C ASN A 27 -15.01 10.11 6.46
N LEU A 28 -14.24 9.91 5.39
CA LEU A 28 -13.41 10.96 4.80
C LEU A 28 -14.15 11.72 3.68
N SER A 29 -13.92 13.03 3.59
CA SER A 29 -14.38 13.83 2.45
C SER A 29 -13.74 13.35 1.14
N ARG A 30 -14.38 13.62 -0.01
CA ARG A 30 -13.87 13.22 -1.34
C ARG A 30 -12.40 13.64 -1.55
N VAL A 31 -12.06 14.88 -1.19
CA VAL A 31 -10.69 15.42 -1.31
C VAL A 31 -9.72 14.64 -0.42
N LYS A 32 -10.09 14.33 0.84
CA LYS A 32 -9.27 13.54 1.76
C LYS A 32 -9.11 12.10 1.27
N LYS A 33 -10.16 11.47 0.75
CA LYS A 33 -10.13 10.13 0.13
C LYS A 33 -9.13 10.08 -1.02
N THR A 34 -9.23 11.02 -1.97
CA THR A 34 -8.31 11.09 -3.11
C THR A 34 -6.88 11.30 -2.65
N ARG A 35 -6.64 12.26 -1.74
CA ARG A 35 -5.29 12.53 -1.21
C ARG A 35 -4.70 11.33 -0.48
N PHE A 36 -5.49 10.64 0.33
CA PHE A 36 -5.07 9.44 1.05
C PHE A 36 -4.75 8.31 0.07
N GLY A 37 -5.65 8.03 -0.88
CA GLY A 37 -5.45 7.01 -1.90
C GLY A 37 -4.20 7.24 -2.73
N ARG A 38 -3.96 8.48 -3.19
CA ARG A 38 -2.75 8.87 -3.91
C ARG A 38 -1.47 8.62 -3.11
N LYS A 39 -1.48 8.92 -1.81
CA LYS A 39 -0.31 8.70 -0.94
C LYS A 39 -0.08 7.23 -0.61
N LEU A 40 -1.14 6.44 -0.48
CA LEU A 40 -1.04 5.03 -0.11
C LEU A 40 -0.71 4.16 -1.34
N TYR A 41 -1.41 4.37 -2.44
CA TYR A 41 -1.38 3.52 -3.64
C TYR A 41 -0.67 4.11 -4.85
N GLY A 42 -0.26 5.38 -4.78
CA GLY A 42 0.25 6.10 -5.93
C GLY A 42 -0.86 6.59 -6.86
N TYR A 43 -0.45 7.28 -7.93
CA TYR A 43 -1.36 7.72 -9.00
C TYR A 43 -0.60 8.11 -10.27
N THR A 44 -1.28 7.99 -11.40
CA THR A 44 -0.79 8.54 -12.67
C THR A 44 -1.20 10.01 -12.77
N ASP A 45 -0.20 10.88 -12.96
CA ASP A 45 -0.38 12.28 -13.30
C ASP A 45 -0.37 12.42 -14.83
N LYS A 46 -1.35 13.14 -15.38
CA LYS A 46 -1.47 13.38 -16.82
C LYS A 46 -1.23 14.86 -17.08
N SER A 47 -0.21 15.16 -17.88
CA SER A 47 0.12 16.52 -18.29
C SER A 47 -0.01 16.69 -19.80
N ASN A 48 -0.16 17.95 -20.24
CA ASN A 48 -0.23 18.37 -21.63
C ASN A 48 -1.23 17.56 -22.49
N ASN A 49 -2.52 17.62 -22.13
CA ASN A 49 -3.61 16.92 -22.82
C ASN A 49 -3.41 15.38 -22.93
N GLY A 50 -2.67 14.77 -22.00
CA GLY A 50 -2.42 13.33 -21.96
C GLY A 50 -1.20 12.88 -22.76
N GLN A 51 -0.40 13.80 -23.32
CA GLN A 51 0.85 13.45 -24.01
C GLN A 51 1.91 12.87 -23.07
N TYR A 52 1.84 13.21 -21.77
CA TYR A 52 2.77 12.69 -20.77
C TYR A 52 2.03 12.09 -19.59
N GLU A 53 2.33 10.83 -19.31
CA GLU A 53 1.82 10.08 -18.16
C GLU A 53 3.00 9.76 -17.23
N TYR A 54 2.97 10.31 -16.02
CA TYR A 54 3.98 10.05 -15.00
C TYR A 54 3.34 9.33 -13.82
N TYR A 55 3.81 8.12 -13.52
CA TYR A 55 3.40 7.43 -12.31
C TYR A 55 4.10 8.04 -11.09
N ARG A 56 3.31 8.52 -10.13
CA ARG A 56 3.77 8.95 -8.81
C ARG A 56 3.56 7.81 -7.84
N SER A 57 4.64 7.21 -7.36
CA SER A 57 4.61 6.10 -6.40
C SER A 57 3.92 6.49 -5.10
N GLY A 58 3.16 5.55 -4.54
CA GLY A 58 2.63 5.62 -3.19
C GLY A 58 3.46 4.81 -2.21
N LEU A 59 3.13 4.93 -0.93
CA LEU A 59 3.84 4.24 0.14
C LEU A 59 3.91 2.71 -0.05
N LEU A 60 2.85 2.10 -0.61
CA LEU A 60 2.80 0.65 -0.83
C LEU A 60 3.65 0.17 -2.02
N ASP A 61 4.04 1.07 -2.92
CA ASP A 61 5.02 0.77 -3.98
C ASP A 61 6.45 0.73 -3.42
N GLU A 62 6.72 1.50 -2.36
CA GLU A 62 8.04 1.66 -1.77
C GLU A 62 8.38 0.61 -0.70
N ILE A 63 7.37 -0.04 -0.14
CA ILE A 63 7.53 -1.02 0.95
C ILE A 63 7.07 -2.42 0.53
N PRO A 64 7.64 -3.50 1.10
CA PRO A 64 7.13 -4.84 0.88
C PRO A 64 5.70 -4.96 1.43
N SER A 65 4.74 -4.97 0.50
CA SER A 65 3.31 -4.98 0.82
C SER A 65 2.53 -5.82 -0.18
N ARG A 66 1.32 -6.23 0.22
CA ARG A 66 0.36 -6.91 -0.64
C ARG A 66 -1.03 -6.33 -0.41
N LYS A 67 -1.60 -5.71 -1.44
CA LYS A 67 -3.01 -5.33 -1.45
C LYS A 67 -3.86 -6.58 -1.64
N LEU A 68 -4.86 -6.77 -0.78
CA LEU A 68 -5.82 -7.87 -0.91
C LEU A 68 -7.09 -7.37 -1.59
N ILE A 69 -7.81 -6.52 -0.88
CA ILE A 69 -9.05 -5.87 -1.31
C ILE A 69 -8.99 -4.39 -0.92
N ARG A 70 -10.01 -3.62 -1.31
CA ARG A 70 -10.12 -2.23 -0.86
C ARG A 70 -10.22 -2.18 0.66
N GLY A 71 -9.42 -1.33 1.29
CA GLY A 71 -9.39 -1.21 2.75
C GLY A 71 -8.56 -2.28 3.48
N VAL A 72 -7.93 -3.24 2.77
CA VAL A 72 -7.15 -4.31 3.40
C VAL A 72 -5.79 -4.49 2.71
N VAL A 73 -4.73 -4.33 3.49
CA VAL A 73 -3.34 -4.46 3.01
C VAL A 73 -2.51 -5.27 3.98
N ILE A 74 -1.63 -6.12 3.47
CA ILE A 74 -0.60 -6.81 4.25
C ILE A 74 0.71 -6.05 4.09
N VAL A 75 1.40 -5.74 5.18
CA VAL A 75 2.68 -5.02 5.15
C VAL A 75 3.70 -5.71 6.03
N LYS A 76 4.98 -5.66 5.65
CA LYS A 76 6.07 -6.21 6.48
C LYS A 76 6.09 -5.52 7.85
N LYS A 77 6.29 -6.30 8.92
CA LYS A 77 6.21 -5.82 10.31
C LYS A 77 7.00 -4.53 10.58
N LYS A 78 8.22 -4.42 10.02
CA LYS A 78 9.11 -3.26 10.16
C LYS A 78 8.56 -1.96 9.55
N GLU A 79 7.70 -2.08 8.54
CA GLU A 79 7.19 -0.95 7.76
C GLU A 79 5.77 -0.53 8.19
N ALA A 80 5.14 -1.29 9.09
CA ALA A 80 3.76 -1.05 9.50
C ALA A 80 3.56 0.33 10.14
N ASP A 81 4.55 0.83 10.89
CA ASP A 81 4.46 2.14 11.52
C ASP A 81 4.33 3.28 10.49
N LYS A 82 4.99 3.17 9.33
CA LYS A 82 4.87 4.14 8.23
C LYS A 82 3.43 4.22 7.72
N VAL A 83 2.78 3.07 7.59
CA VAL A 83 1.38 2.98 7.12
C VAL A 83 0.42 3.51 8.18
N LEU A 84 0.62 3.14 9.45
CA LEU A 84 -0.19 3.66 10.56
C LEU A 84 -0.05 5.18 10.73
N ASN A 85 1.14 5.74 10.55
CA ASN A 85 1.36 7.18 10.60
C ASN A 85 0.67 7.90 9.43
N LEU A 86 0.69 7.32 8.22
CA LEU A 86 -0.08 7.84 7.10
C LEU A 86 -1.59 7.85 7.41
N MET A 87 -2.11 6.79 8.04
CA MET A 87 -3.52 6.71 8.45
C MET A 87 -3.87 7.75 9.50
N LYS A 88 -3.06 7.86 10.56
CA LYS A 88 -3.23 8.85 11.64
C LYS A 88 -3.26 10.29 11.10
N LYS A 89 -2.42 10.62 10.13
CA LYS A 89 -2.35 11.96 9.52
C LYS A 89 -3.58 12.32 8.68
N ASN A 90 -4.31 11.34 8.16
CA ASN A 90 -5.45 11.56 7.27
C ASN A 90 -6.80 11.25 7.91
N THR A 91 -6.83 10.50 9.01
CA THR A 91 -8.04 10.32 9.82
C THR A 91 -8.20 11.47 10.80
N THR A 92 -9.40 12.05 10.87
CA THR A 92 -9.77 12.92 11.97
C THR A 92 -10.27 11.98 13.05
N TRP A 93 -9.45 11.68 14.05
CA TRP A 93 -9.86 10.89 15.20
C TRP A 93 -11.07 11.58 15.85
N LYS A 94 -12.26 11.04 15.62
CA LYS A 94 -13.42 11.32 16.46
C LYS A 94 -13.54 10.14 17.40
N ARG A 95 -13.19 10.35 18.68
CA ARG A 95 -13.49 9.41 19.75
C ARG A 95 -15.02 9.35 19.82
N THR A 96 -15.59 8.25 19.37
CA THR A 96 -17.00 7.92 19.62
C THR A 96 -16.95 6.92 20.77
N GLU A 97 -17.38 7.36 21.95
CA GLU A 97 -17.75 6.43 23.01
C GLU A 97 -18.96 5.64 22.50
N ASP A 98 -18.83 4.32 22.54
CA ASP A 98 -19.95 3.39 22.42
C ASP A 98 -20.99 3.81 23.47
N LYS A 99 -22.22 4.07 23.04
CA LYS A 99 -23.36 4.38 23.92
C LYS A 99 -24.14 3.11 24.20
#